data_AF-A0A6L7PDS0-F1
#
_entry.id   AF-A0A6L7PDS0-F1
#
_cell.length_a   1.000
_cell.length_b   1.000
_cell.length_c   1.000
_cell.angle_alpha   90.00
_cell.angle_beta   90.00
_cell.angle_gamma   90.00
#
_symmetry.space_group_name_H-M   'P 1'
#
loop_
_entity.id
_entity.type
_entity.pdbx_description
1 polymer ?
#
loop_
_entity_poly.entity_id
_entity_poly.type
_entity_poly.pdbx_seq_one_letter_code
_entity_poly.pdbx_strand_id
1 'polypeptide(L)'
;MTTRKVSVWYDGESDMLEVLWAFRDGYFTPTDDDRILKRLDDDGEVLGFLIHEFSTLERAEPPLEFELTAEAPADDVVNLTARRAALELGVSERRVRQLARDGRVRGAVKHGNEWLIPSPVEVVPGTRGPIGVAGRPGDS
;
A
#
# COMPACT_ATOMS: atom_id res chain seq x y z
N MET A 1 19.75 16.81 6.45
CA MET A 1 18.97 17.47 5.37
C MET A 1 18.76 16.43 4.28
N THR A 2 17.51 16.19 3.89
CA THR A 2 17.19 15.22 2.84
C THR A 2 16.95 16.01 1.55
N THR A 3 17.77 15.81 0.53
CA THR A 3 17.62 16.48 -0.77
C THR A 3 16.70 15.64 -1.66
N ARG A 4 15.68 16.25 -2.27
CA ARG A 4 14.80 15.58 -3.25
C ARG A 4 14.96 16.22 -4.62
N LYS A 5 15.10 15.40 -5.66
CA LYS A 5 15.11 15.86 -7.05
C LYS A 5 13.67 15.99 -7.53
N VAL A 6 13.36 17.12 -8.17
CA VAL A 6 12.06 17.39 -8.78
C VAL A 6 12.29 17.66 -10.27
N SER A 7 11.42 17.13 -11.10
CA SER A 7 11.39 17.33 -12.53
C SER A 7 10.04 17.98 -12.90
N VAL A 8 10.09 18.96 -13.80
CA VAL A 8 8.91 19.72 -14.25
C VAL A 8 8.91 19.70 -15.77
N TRP A 9 7.77 19.35 -16.36
CA TRP A 9 7.54 19.37 -17.80
C TRP A 9 6.29 20.17 -18.10
N TYR A 10 6.32 20.91 -19.21
CA TYR A 10 5.17 21.61 -19.74
C TYR A 10 5.04 21.25 -21.22
N ASP A 11 3.86 20.76 -21.60
CA ASP A 11 3.49 20.54 -22.99
C ASP A 11 2.39 21.53 -23.37
N GLY A 12 2.76 22.53 -24.18
CA GLY A 12 1.82 23.54 -24.64
C GLY A 12 0.87 23.07 -25.74
N GLU A 13 1.12 21.91 -26.36
CA GLU A 13 0.20 21.33 -27.35
C GLU A 13 -0.99 20.66 -26.66
N SER A 14 -0.73 19.94 -25.57
CA SER A 14 -1.76 19.28 -24.75
C SER A 14 -2.28 20.15 -23.59
N ASP A 15 -1.70 21.33 -23.37
CA ASP A 15 -1.98 22.25 -22.26
C ASP A 15 -1.86 21.59 -20.88
N MET A 16 -0.73 20.91 -20.67
CA MET A 16 -0.47 20.13 -19.46
C MET A 16 0.86 20.51 -18.81
N LEU A 17 0.86 20.55 -17.47
CA LEU A 17 2.05 20.69 -16.65
C LEU A 17 2.20 19.46 -15.73
N GLU A 18 3.28 18.68 -15.91
CA GLU A 18 3.59 17.53 -15.05
C GLU A 18 4.76 17.87 -14.11
N VAL A 19 4.60 17.57 -12.83
CA VAL A 19 5.62 17.71 -11.79
C VAL A 19 5.83 16.36 -11.12
N LEU A 20 7.03 15.78 -11.26
CA LEU A 20 7.39 14.49 -10.66
C LEU A 20 8.62 14.61 -9.77
N TRP A 21 8.63 13.87 -8.68
CA TRP A 21 9.83 13.68 -7.83
C TRP A 21 10.26 12.22 -7.72
N ALA A 22 9.51 11.31 -8.37
CA ALA A 22 9.86 9.92 -8.54
C ALA A 22 9.42 9.46 -9.93
N PHE A 23 10.34 8.91 -10.72
CA PHE A 23 10.07 8.46 -12.08
C PHE A 23 10.00 6.94 -12.12
N ARG A 24 8.81 6.41 -11.83
CA ARG A 24 8.48 4.98 -11.85
C ARG A 24 7.05 4.77 -12.33
N ASP A 25 6.69 3.52 -12.55
CA ASP A 25 5.34 3.15 -12.98
C ASP A 25 4.32 3.62 -11.95
N GLY A 26 3.17 4.06 -12.47
CA GLY A 26 2.11 4.63 -11.65
C GLY A 26 0.91 5.03 -12.50
N TYR A 27 -0.18 5.36 -11.83
CA TYR A 27 -1.45 5.74 -12.42
C TYR A 27 -1.90 7.11 -11.90
N PHE A 28 -2.74 7.79 -12.67
CA PHE A 28 -3.29 9.08 -12.30
C PHE A 28 -4.66 8.93 -11.66
N THR A 29 -4.87 9.61 -10.53
CA THR A 29 -6.15 9.72 -9.84
C THR A 29 -6.48 11.22 -9.68
N PRO A 30 -7.73 11.65 -9.88
CA PRO A 30 -8.12 13.04 -9.64
C PRO A 30 -7.95 13.44 -8.16
N THR A 31 -7.70 14.73 -7.91
CA THR A 31 -7.84 15.34 -6.58
C THR A 31 -9.22 15.98 -6.45
N ASP A 32 -9.46 16.76 -5.39
CA ASP A 32 -10.71 17.52 -5.23
C ASP A 32 -10.91 18.63 -6.27
N ASP A 33 -9.85 18.98 -6.99
CA ASP A 33 -9.87 19.84 -8.17
C ASP A 33 -9.65 18.95 -9.38
N ASP A 34 -10.69 18.78 -10.20
CA ASP A 34 -10.65 17.88 -11.35
C ASP A 34 -9.49 18.20 -12.30
N ARG A 35 -9.02 19.45 -12.35
CA ARG A 35 -7.88 19.88 -13.19
C ARG A 35 -6.55 19.27 -12.76
N ILE A 36 -6.48 18.76 -11.54
CA ILE A 36 -5.26 18.26 -10.93
C ILE A 36 -5.40 16.76 -10.72
N LEU A 37 -4.48 16.02 -11.32
CA LEU A 37 -4.36 14.58 -11.16
C LEU A 37 -3.10 14.27 -10.37
N LYS A 38 -3.23 13.56 -9.24
CA LYS A 38 -2.09 13.00 -8.53
C LYS A 38 -1.64 11.71 -9.21
N ARG A 39 -0.33 11.47 -9.25
CA ARG A 39 0.26 10.22 -9.74
C ARG A 39 0.65 9.34 -8.56
N LEU A 40 0.12 8.14 -8.49
CA LEU A 40 0.39 7.15 -7.45
C LEU A 40 1.12 5.95 -8.05
N ASP A 41 1.96 5.28 -7.27
CA ASP A 41 2.40 3.92 -7.59
C ASP A 41 1.45 2.85 -7.03
N ASP A 42 1.79 1.59 -7.25
CA ASP A 42 1.03 0.44 -6.74
C ASP A 42 0.98 0.37 -5.20
N ASP A 43 1.96 0.98 -4.51
CA ASP A 43 1.99 1.08 -3.05
C ASP A 43 1.10 2.25 -2.54
N GLY A 44 0.53 3.05 -3.44
CA GLY A 44 -0.29 4.22 -3.13
C GLY A 44 0.53 5.48 -2.78
N GLU A 45 1.85 5.45 -2.98
CA GLU A 45 2.72 6.58 -2.72
C GLU A 45 2.63 7.61 -3.85
N VAL A 46 2.58 8.90 -3.49
CA VAL A 46 2.53 9.98 -4.48
C VAL A 46 3.89 10.14 -5.15
N LEU A 47 3.92 10.07 -6.48
CA LEU A 47 5.10 10.24 -7.34
C LEU A 47 5.21 11.66 -7.90
N GLY A 48 4.08 12.35 -7.99
CA GLY A 48 3.94 13.67 -8.58
C GLY A 48 2.49 14.04 -8.84
N PHE A 49 2.29 15.07 -9.65
CA PHE A 49 0.98 15.52 -10.10
C PHE A 49 1.03 16.08 -11.53
N LEU A 50 -0.13 16.11 -12.18
CA LEU A 50 -0.38 16.69 -13.48
C LEU A 50 -1.47 17.74 -13.33
N ILE A 51 -1.26 18.91 -13.91
CA ILE A 51 -2.31 19.91 -14.11
C ILE A 51 -2.68 19.85 -15.58
N HIS A 52 -3.94 19.55 -15.88
CA HIS A 52 -4.50 19.71 -17.22
C HIS A 52 -5.21 21.05 -17.36
N GLU A 53 -5.36 21.52 -18.59
CA GLU A 53 -5.90 22.85 -18.87
C GLU A 53 -5.10 23.96 -18.17
N PHE A 54 -3.76 23.82 -18.13
CA PHE A 54 -2.86 24.69 -17.37
C PHE A 54 -3.03 26.17 -17.73
N SER A 55 -3.27 26.48 -19.01
CA SER A 55 -3.53 27.85 -19.48
C SER A 55 -4.76 28.51 -18.82
N THR A 56 -5.71 27.73 -18.31
CA THR A 56 -6.90 28.26 -17.62
C THR A 56 -6.58 28.78 -16.23
N LEU A 57 -5.44 28.41 -15.64
CA LEU A 57 -5.03 28.87 -14.32
C LEU A 57 -4.78 30.38 -14.27
N GLU A 58 -4.45 31.03 -15.39
CA GLU A 58 -4.37 32.50 -15.46
C GLU A 58 -5.69 33.19 -15.10
N ARG A 59 -6.81 32.47 -15.26
CA ARG A 59 -8.18 32.94 -14.96
C ARG A 59 -8.68 32.45 -13.60
N ALA A 60 -7.95 31.57 -12.93
CA ALA A 60 -8.30 31.08 -11.60
C ALA A 60 -7.88 32.10 -10.52
N GLU A 61 -8.57 32.09 -9.38
CA GLU A 61 -8.18 32.90 -8.22
C GLU A 61 -6.94 32.27 -7.56
N PRO A 62 -5.80 32.99 -7.46
CA PRO A 62 -4.62 32.48 -6.78
C PRO A 62 -4.73 32.63 -5.25
N PRO A 63 -4.07 31.74 -4.47
CA PRO A 63 -3.28 30.60 -4.91
C PRO A 63 -4.13 29.39 -5.34
N LEU A 64 -3.60 28.59 -6.28
CA LEU A 64 -4.13 27.25 -6.52
C LEU A 64 -3.64 26.34 -5.38
N GLU A 65 -4.56 25.97 -4.49
CA GLU A 65 -4.28 25.10 -3.35
C GLU A 65 -4.94 23.75 -3.55
N PHE A 66 -4.18 22.69 -3.30
CA PHE A 66 -4.65 21.32 -3.38
C PHE A 66 -3.81 20.42 -2.48
N GLU A 67 -4.41 19.32 -2.05
CA GLU A 67 -3.75 18.32 -1.22
C GLU A 67 -3.36 17.09 -2.04
N LEU A 68 -2.15 16.57 -1.76
CA LEU A 68 -1.66 15.34 -2.35
C LEU A 68 -1.64 14.26 -1.27
N THR A 69 -2.74 13.54 -1.17
CA THR A 69 -2.90 12.42 -0.24
C THR A 69 -2.39 11.14 -0.90
N ALA A 70 -1.35 10.55 -0.31
CA ALA A 70 -0.99 9.16 -0.59
C ALA A 70 -2.19 8.27 -0.28
N GLU A 71 -2.49 7.34 -1.17
CA GLU A 71 -3.54 6.38 -0.91
C GLU A 71 -2.93 5.19 -0.17
N ALA A 72 -3.75 4.55 0.66
CA ALA A 72 -3.43 3.20 1.05
C ALA A 72 -3.33 2.37 -0.26
N PRO A 73 -2.35 1.46 -0.40
CA PRO A 73 -2.24 0.62 -1.60
C PRO A 73 -3.63 0.06 -1.91
N ALA A 74 -4.01 -0.02 -3.20
CA ALA A 74 -5.36 -0.45 -3.61
C ALA A 74 -5.79 -1.82 -3.03
N ASP A 75 -4.83 -2.59 -2.50
CA ASP A 75 -5.01 -3.82 -1.75
C ASP A 75 -5.59 -3.63 -0.32
N ASP A 76 -5.68 -2.41 0.22
CA ASP A 76 -6.23 -2.08 1.54
C ASP A 76 -7.77 -1.95 1.56
N VAL A 77 -8.48 -2.58 0.63
CA VAL A 77 -9.88 -2.99 0.91
C VAL A 77 -9.82 -4.23 1.81
N VAL A 78 -9.67 -3.97 3.11
CA VAL A 78 -9.84 -4.89 4.25
C VAL A 78 -8.87 -6.08 4.33
N ASN A 79 -7.82 -6.16 3.49
CA ASN A 79 -6.86 -7.27 3.53
C ASN A 79 -5.40 -6.81 3.73
N LEU A 80 -4.86 -7.02 4.93
CA LEU A 80 -3.46 -6.86 5.29
C LEU A 80 -2.54 -7.76 4.45
N THR A 81 -1.35 -7.27 4.13
CA THR A 81 -0.24 -8.12 3.68
C THR A 81 0.26 -9.05 4.79
N ALA A 82 0.99 -10.11 4.45
CA ALA A 82 1.60 -11.00 5.45
C ALA A 82 2.50 -10.25 6.45
N ARG A 83 3.11 -9.15 6.02
CA ARG A 83 3.93 -8.27 6.86
C ARG A 83 3.12 -7.51 7.90
N ARG A 84 2.01 -6.88 7.51
CA ARG A 84 1.16 -6.14 8.47
C ARG A 84 0.48 -7.10 9.45
N ALA A 85 -0.02 -8.23 8.98
CA ALA A 85 -0.58 -9.27 9.85
C ALA A 85 0.45 -9.83 10.84
N ALA A 86 1.74 -9.89 10.47
CA ALA A 86 2.82 -10.33 11.35
C ALA A 86 3.05 -9.35 12.51
N LEU A 87 2.98 -8.04 12.24
CA LEU A 87 3.07 -7.01 13.26
C LEU A 87 1.88 -7.07 14.23
N GLU A 88 0.67 -7.25 13.71
CA GLU A 88 -0.55 -7.35 14.51
C GLU A 88 -0.54 -8.57 15.45
N LEU A 89 -0.09 -9.73 14.93
CA LEU A 89 -0.01 -10.98 15.69
C LEU A 89 1.24 -11.11 16.57
N GLY A 90 2.23 -10.20 16.44
CA GLY A 90 3.52 -10.32 17.11
C GLY A 90 4.33 -11.55 16.71
N VAL A 91 4.23 -11.99 15.45
CA VAL A 91 4.94 -13.18 14.91
C VAL A 91 5.75 -12.82 13.65
N SER A 92 6.54 -13.76 13.12
CA SER A 92 7.27 -13.53 11.86
C SER A 92 6.37 -13.63 10.62
N GLU A 93 6.71 -12.94 9.54
CA GLU A 93 6.00 -13.04 8.25
C GLU A 93 5.96 -14.47 7.72
N ARG A 94 7.06 -15.22 7.91
CA ARG A 94 7.13 -16.65 7.56
C ARG A 94 6.06 -17.45 8.29
N ARG A 95 5.82 -17.13 9.57
CA ARG A 95 4.80 -17.79 10.39
C ARG A 95 3.40 -17.44 9.91
N VAL A 96 3.15 -16.19 9.53
CA VAL A 96 1.86 -15.76 8.95
C VAL A 96 1.58 -16.47 7.63
N ARG A 97 2.55 -16.48 6.69
CA ARG A 97 2.43 -17.20 5.41
C ARG A 97 2.21 -18.70 5.61
N GLN A 98 2.84 -19.30 6.62
CA GLN A 98 2.59 -20.69 7.00
C GLN A 98 1.15 -20.89 7.48
N LEU A 99 0.66 -20.04 8.39
CA LEU A 99 -0.71 -20.13 8.90
C LEU A 99 -1.75 -19.95 7.77
N ALA A 100 -1.54 -18.99 6.87
CA ALA A 100 -2.43 -18.77 5.74
C ALA A 100 -2.42 -19.95 4.75
N ARG A 101 -1.23 -20.47 4.43
CA ARG A 101 -1.07 -21.70 3.62
C ARG A 101 -1.74 -22.92 4.25
N ASP A 102 -1.66 -23.04 5.57
CA ASP A 102 -2.27 -24.13 6.33
C ASP A 102 -3.79 -23.94 6.51
N GLY A 103 -4.38 -22.89 5.91
CA GLY A 103 -5.82 -22.59 6.00
C GLY A 103 -6.26 -22.09 7.39
N ARG A 104 -5.31 -21.64 8.21
CA ARG A 104 -5.53 -21.25 9.61
C ARG A 104 -5.81 -19.76 9.79
N VAL A 105 -5.62 -18.94 8.77
CA VAL A 105 -6.02 -17.53 8.79
C VAL A 105 -7.35 -17.41 8.06
N ARG A 106 -8.42 -17.07 8.79
CA ARG A 106 -9.77 -17.03 8.23
C ARG A 106 -9.85 -15.94 7.17
N GLY A 107 -10.40 -16.26 6.00
CA GLY A 107 -10.56 -15.30 4.90
C GLY A 107 -9.25 -14.90 4.19
N ALA A 108 -8.10 -15.49 4.56
CA ALA A 108 -6.86 -15.24 3.85
C ALA A 108 -6.92 -15.82 2.43
N VAL A 109 -6.63 -14.98 1.44
CA VAL A 109 -6.59 -15.37 0.03
C VAL A 109 -5.21 -15.11 -0.56
N LYS A 110 -4.76 -15.99 -1.45
CA LYS A 110 -3.50 -15.80 -2.17
C LYS A 110 -3.75 -15.01 -3.44
N HIS A 111 -3.15 -13.81 -3.55
CA HIS A 111 -3.24 -12.96 -4.72
C HIS A 111 -1.83 -12.77 -5.31
N GLY A 112 -1.57 -13.38 -6.47
CA GLY A 112 -0.23 -13.40 -7.07
C GLY A 112 0.81 -14.04 -6.14
N ASN A 113 1.82 -13.25 -5.73
CA ASN A 113 2.89 -13.67 -4.82
C ASN A 113 2.62 -13.35 -3.34
N GLU A 114 1.54 -12.62 -3.03
CA GLU A 114 1.26 -12.13 -1.68
C GLU A 114 0.00 -12.79 -1.08
N TRP A 115 -0.07 -12.79 0.26
CA TRP A 115 -1.27 -13.18 0.99
C TRP A 115 -2.03 -11.93 1.40
N LEU A 116 -3.29 -11.86 0.97
CA LEU A 116 -4.29 -10.90 1.43
C LEU A 116 -4.96 -11.49 2.67
N ILE A 117 -4.77 -10.85 3.83
CA ILE A 117 -5.18 -11.35 5.15
C ILE A 117 -6.17 -10.35 5.77
N PRO A 118 -7.42 -10.75 6.05
CA PRO A 118 -8.38 -9.81 6.60
C PRO A 118 -7.95 -9.29 7.98
N SER A 119 -8.27 -8.01 8.26
CA SER A 119 -8.18 -7.44 9.60
C SER A 119 -9.58 -7.37 10.22
N PRO A 120 -9.76 -7.80 11.49
CA PRO A 120 -8.75 -8.33 12.41
C PRO A 120 -8.26 -9.74 12.04
N VAL A 121 -7.00 -10.06 12.36
CA VAL A 121 -6.41 -11.36 11.98
C VAL A 121 -6.92 -12.50 12.87
N GLU A 122 -7.89 -13.26 12.38
CA GLU A 122 -8.42 -14.45 13.07
C GLU A 122 -7.60 -15.71 12.74
N VAL A 123 -6.79 -16.19 13.71
CA VAL A 123 -6.03 -17.44 13.58
C VAL A 123 -6.77 -18.62 14.26
N VAL A 124 -7.12 -19.62 13.47
CA VAL A 124 -7.71 -20.87 13.96
C VAL A 124 -6.63 -21.76 14.59
N PRO A 125 -6.83 -22.27 15.82
CA PRO A 125 -5.95 -23.27 16.43
C PRO A 125 -5.87 -24.54 15.58
N GLY A 126 -4.67 -25.08 15.41
CA GLY A 126 -4.48 -26.34 14.69
C GLY A 126 -4.80 -27.55 15.58
N THR A 127 -5.30 -28.64 14.99
CA THR A 127 -5.71 -29.87 15.69
C THR A 127 -4.55 -30.67 16.30
N ARG A 128 -3.30 -30.35 15.94
CA ARG A 128 -2.09 -30.90 16.58
C ARG A 128 -1.30 -29.77 17.22
N GLY A 129 -1.30 -29.74 18.55
CA GLY A 129 -0.24 -29.08 19.30
C GLY A 129 1.11 -29.76 18.99
N PRO A 130 2.25 -29.12 19.31
CA PRO A 130 3.52 -29.83 19.32
C PRO A 130 3.36 -31.06 20.22
N ILE A 131 3.48 -32.26 19.65
CA ILE A 131 3.49 -33.49 20.45
C ILE A 131 4.86 -33.52 21.13
N GLY A 132 4.93 -33.02 22.36
CA GLY A 132 6.08 -33.26 23.22
C GLY A 132 6.12 -34.74 23.57
N VAL A 133 6.85 -35.55 22.79
CA VAL A 133 7.19 -36.93 23.18
C VAL A 133 8.59 -36.93 23.78
N ALA A 134 8.64 -37.03 25.11
CA ALA A 134 9.65 -37.70 25.96
C ALA A 134 9.37 -37.20 27.41
N GLY A 135 8.86 -37.98 28.37
CA GLY A 135 9.41 -39.21 28.97
C GLY A 135 10.49 -38.80 30.01
N ARG A 136 10.49 -39.11 31.31
CA ARG A 136 9.76 -40.02 32.23
C ARG A 136 9.93 -39.43 33.67
N PRO A 137 9.19 -39.89 34.70
CA PRO A 137 9.26 -39.38 36.07
C PRO A 137 10.34 -40.10 36.91
N GLY A 138 10.94 -39.36 37.85
CA GLY A 138 11.60 -39.88 39.04
C GLY A 138 13.00 -40.48 38.85
N ASP A 139 14.01 -39.79 39.35
CA ASP A 139 14.93 -40.41 40.30
C ASP A 139 15.31 -39.36 41.35
N SER A 140 15.14 -39.74 42.61
CA SER A 140 15.64 -39.04 43.80
C SER A 140 17.01 -39.58 44.15
#